data_AF-A0AAJ7SKR0-F1
#
_entry.id   AF-A0AAJ7SKR0-F1
#
_cell.length_a   1.000
_cell.length_b   1.000
_cell.length_c   1.000
_cell.angle_alpha   90.00
_cell.angle_beta   90.00
_cell.angle_gamma   90.00
#
_symmetry.space_group_name_H-M   'P 1'
#
loop_
_entity.id
_entity.type
_entity.pdbx_description
1 polymer ?
#
loop_
_entity_poly.entity_id
_entity_poly.type
_entity_poly.pdbx_seq_one_letter_code
_entity_poly.pdbx_strand_id
1 'polypeptide(L)'
;MLVGAFCSRYRTQRERALLQPSSSAFRIDLIAKSSRFKSSNGSLPTMATTSKQPIPTKKTEPELSNIGALPETSGGPPSKKPKVGATSKESDAGTTAAPTGSGNFEEQISKTRAALASSVLEFRFNKKRVRAVSNADDMAANASGILYWMSRDQRVQDNWALLYAQRLALKQRLPLYVCFCLVPKFMDATIRHFGFMLRGLQEVEKEFRSLDISFHLLKGYAKDVLPPFVNEKNIGAVVTDFLPLRVPRQWVKDLKKALPKNVPLAQVDAHNVVPCWVTSDKLEYGARTIRRKIHDKLPQFFTEFPPAIKHTYPAKSLPEETDWEAAWQSLEVDRSVGEVAWAQPGTSAGLEMLNSFINERLKLFSTDRNNPNSNALSNLSPWIHFGQISVQRCALEVSKLKPKYRESVDMYIEEAIVRRELGDNFCFYNKNYDSLDGAYDWAKRSLDAHTQDNREYIYSLQQLEEAKTHDPLWNAAQLQMVVEGKMHGFMRMYWAKKILEWTSSPEEALRIAIYLNDRYQLDGSDPNGYVGCMWSICGTHDQGWAERAVFGKIRYMNYAGCKRKFDVGAYESRYSSKKLGFPAPAE
;
A
#
# COMPACT_ATOMS: atom_id res chain seq x y z
N MET A 1 -37.58 -18.07 -75.25
CA MET A 1 -36.13 -17.83 -75.42
C MET A 1 -35.40 -18.48 -74.25
N LEU A 2 -34.75 -19.63 -74.57
CA LEU A 2 -33.62 -20.29 -73.89
C LEU A 2 -33.70 -20.43 -72.35
N VAL A 3 -34.40 -21.43 -71.80
CA VAL A 3 -34.01 -22.87 -71.58
C VAL A 3 -33.01 -23.00 -70.41
N GLY A 4 -33.27 -23.72 -69.31
CA GLY A 4 -34.37 -24.62 -69.00
C GLY A 4 -34.39 -25.06 -67.52
N ALA A 5 -35.59 -25.36 -67.04
CA ALA A 5 -35.87 -26.08 -65.80
C ALA A 5 -35.72 -27.60 -66.02
N PHE A 6 -35.54 -28.38 -64.93
CA PHE A 6 -36.20 -29.66 -64.61
C PHE A 6 -35.51 -30.25 -63.34
N CYS A 7 -36.09 -30.21 -62.14
CA CYS A 7 -37.16 -31.04 -61.55
C CYS A 7 -36.83 -32.54 -61.36
N SER A 8 -36.93 -33.02 -60.11
CA SER A 8 -37.58 -34.28 -59.64
C SER A 8 -36.73 -35.04 -58.59
N ARG A 9 -37.01 -34.91 -57.27
CA ARG A 9 -37.89 -35.76 -56.40
C ARG A 9 -37.12 -36.96 -55.78
N TYR A 10 -37.31 -37.45 -54.54
CA TYR A 10 -38.36 -37.35 -53.51
C TYR A 10 -37.85 -37.98 -52.17
N ARG A 11 -38.40 -37.54 -51.02
CA ARG A 11 -38.75 -38.30 -49.77
C ARG A 11 -37.60 -38.86 -48.87
N THR A 12 -37.60 -38.85 -47.52
CA THR A 12 -38.56 -38.42 -46.47
C THR A 12 -37.87 -38.35 -45.08
N GLN A 13 -38.32 -37.40 -44.25
CA GLN A 13 -38.47 -37.33 -42.78
C GLN A 13 -37.69 -38.20 -41.75
N ARG A 14 -37.27 -37.48 -40.68
CA ARG A 14 -37.30 -37.75 -39.21
C ARG A 14 -36.32 -38.80 -38.62
N GLU A 15 -35.42 -38.36 -37.73
CA GLU A 15 -35.50 -38.55 -36.26
C GLU A 15 -34.29 -37.98 -35.47
N ARG A 16 -34.51 -37.76 -34.16
CA ARG A 16 -33.63 -37.20 -33.12
C ARG A 16 -32.52 -38.19 -32.68
N ALA A 17 -31.32 -37.67 -32.37
CA ALA A 17 -30.44 -38.09 -31.25
C ALA A 17 -29.17 -37.19 -31.27
N LEU A 18 -28.98 -36.27 -30.31
CA LEU A 18 -28.33 -36.45 -29.00
C LEU A 18 -26.81 -36.73 -29.06
N LEU A 19 -26.07 -35.78 -28.45
CA LEU A 19 -24.88 -35.94 -27.60
C LEU A 19 -23.56 -36.41 -28.24
N GLN A 20 -22.62 -35.48 -28.39
CA GLN A 20 -21.28 -35.54 -27.79
C GLN A 20 -20.59 -34.16 -27.88
N PRO A 21 -20.08 -33.57 -26.78
CA PRO A 21 -19.21 -32.40 -26.85
C PRO A 21 -17.77 -32.85 -27.07
N SER A 22 -17.17 -32.42 -28.18
CA SER A 22 -15.72 -32.56 -28.40
C SER A 22 -14.97 -31.72 -27.35
N SER A 23 -14.10 -32.36 -26.59
CA SER A 23 -13.25 -31.75 -25.57
C SER A 23 -12.30 -30.71 -26.17
N SER A 24 -12.67 -29.43 -26.13
CA SER A 24 -11.71 -28.34 -26.25
C SER A 24 -11.13 -28.05 -24.87
N ALA A 25 -9.84 -28.35 -24.65
CA ALA A 25 -9.11 -27.81 -23.52
C ALA A 25 -9.20 -26.26 -23.57
N PHE A 26 -9.77 -25.66 -22.53
CA PHE A 26 -10.05 -24.23 -22.48
C PHE A 26 -8.85 -23.48 -21.89
N ARG A 27 -8.16 -22.71 -22.73
CA ARG A 27 -7.03 -21.87 -22.31
C ARG A 27 -7.47 -20.80 -21.31
N ILE A 28 -6.85 -20.82 -20.12
CA ILE A 28 -6.80 -19.62 -19.29
C ILE A 28 -5.84 -18.67 -20.01
N ASP A 29 -6.35 -17.58 -20.58
CA ASP A 29 -5.53 -16.49 -21.10
C ASP A 29 -4.80 -15.76 -19.95
N LEU A 30 -3.87 -16.44 -19.30
CA LEU A 30 -2.82 -15.83 -18.49
C LEU A 30 -1.85 -15.17 -19.46
N ILE A 31 -1.66 -13.86 -19.35
CA ILE A 31 -0.77 -13.11 -20.25
C ILE A 31 0.68 -13.63 -20.14
N ALA A 32 1.20 -13.97 -21.33
CA ALA A 32 2.60 -14.05 -21.79
C ALA A 32 3.67 -14.68 -20.88
N LYS A 33 4.23 -15.79 -21.37
CA LYS A 33 5.54 -16.34 -20.97
C LYS A 33 6.57 -15.22 -20.90
N SER A 34 7.26 -15.09 -19.76
CA SER A 34 8.40 -14.18 -19.64
C SER A 34 9.49 -14.55 -20.65
N SER A 35 9.98 -13.57 -21.39
CA SER A 35 11.13 -13.69 -22.27
C SER A 35 12.35 -14.10 -21.43
N ARG A 36 12.87 -15.30 -21.65
CA ARG A 36 14.17 -15.74 -21.13
C ARG A 36 15.25 -14.83 -21.70
N PHE A 37 15.89 -14.03 -20.85
CA PHE A 37 17.17 -13.41 -21.15
C PHE A 37 18.21 -14.51 -21.38
N LYS A 38 18.71 -14.63 -22.62
CA LYS A 38 19.95 -15.35 -22.91
C LYS A 38 21.10 -14.41 -22.58
N SER A 39 21.90 -14.75 -21.57
CA SER A 39 23.25 -14.20 -21.45
C SER A 39 24.09 -14.77 -22.59
N SER A 40 24.57 -13.89 -23.49
CA SER A 40 25.63 -14.25 -24.41
C SER A 40 26.96 -13.85 -23.76
N ASN A 41 27.75 -14.85 -23.42
CA ASN A 41 29.19 -14.69 -23.21
C ASN A 41 29.79 -14.41 -24.58
N GLY A 42 30.34 -13.21 -24.76
CA GLY A 42 31.13 -12.82 -25.92
C GLY A 42 32.46 -12.26 -25.43
N SER A 43 33.49 -13.07 -25.60
CA SER A 43 34.91 -12.76 -25.43
C SER A 43 35.33 -11.58 -26.33
N LEU A 44 36.08 -10.64 -25.77
CA LEU A 44 36.76 -9.55 -26.51
C LEU A 44 38.27 -9.83 -26.52
N PRO A 45 38.95 -9.73 -27.69
CA PRO A 45 40.41 -9.79 -27.76
C PRO A 45 41.04 -8.40 -27.62
N THR A 46 42.28 -8.44 -27.16
CA THR A 46 43.28 -7.39 -26.95
C THR A 46 43.83 -6.74 -28.22
N MET A 47 44.36 -5.52 -28.07
CA MET A 47 45.43 -4.78 -28.81
C MET A 47 45.03 -3.31 -28.95
N ALA A 48 45.86 -2.27 -28.97
CA ALA A 48 47.23 -1.98 -28.53
C ALA A 48 47.39 -0.43 -28.67
N THR A 49 48.40 0.11 -28.01
CA THR A 49 48.81 1.52 -27.85
C THR A 49 49.19 2.30 -29.11
N THR A 50 48.95 3.64 -29.13
CA THR A 50 49.86 4.67 -29.72
C THR A 50 49.58 6.08 -29.16
N SER A 51 50.58 6.95 -29.19
CA SER A 51 50.85 8.12 -28.32
C SER A 51 50.79 9.51 -29.00
N LYS A 52 50.55 10.58 -28.20
CA LYS A 52 50.99 12.03 -28.27
C LYS A 52 50.65 12.82 -29.56
N GLN A 53 50.29 14.12 -29.65
CA GLN A 53 50.10 15.38 -28.86
C GLN A 53 49.63 16.49 -29.90
N PRO A 54 49.53 17.84 -29.66
CA PRO A 54 48.69 18.67 -28.77
C PRO A 54 47.85 19.82 -29.47
N ILE A 55 46.79 20.32 -28.77
CA ILE A 55 46.03 21.64 -28.70
C ILE A 55 46.00 22.63 -29.93
N PRO A 56 44.86 23.33 -30.24
CA PRO A 56 44.59 24.67 -29.68
C PRO A 56 43.10 25.03 -29.32
N THR A 57 43.02 25.87 -28.28
CA THR A 57 42.03 26.82 -27.73
C THR A 57 40.69 27.21 -28.40
N LYS A 58 39.69 27.36 -27.50
CA LYS A 58 38.59 28.36 -27.35
C LYS A 58 37.56 28.59 -28.46
N LYS A 59 36.28 28.40 -28.10
CA LYS A 59 35.21 29.43 -28.16
C LYS A 59 34.05 29.08 -27.19
N THR A 60 33.70 30.10 -26.40
CA THR A 60 32.52 30.40 -25.56
C THR A 60 31.18 30.15 -26.30
N GLU A 61 30.00 29.84 -25.73
CA GLU A 61 29.19 30.26 -24.55
C GLU A 61 27.85 29.43 -24.62
N PRO A 62 26.81 29.57 -23.76
CA PRO A 62 26.73 29.83 -22.33
C PRO A 62 25.90 28.76 -21.55
N GLU A 63 26.09 28.74 -20.22
CA GLU A 63 25.28 28.03 -19.23
C GLU A 63 23.92 28.71 -18.99
N LEU A 64 22.87 27.92 -18.79
CA LEU A 64 21.59 28.35 -18.20
C LEU A 64 21.36 27.58 -16.89
N SER A 65 21.84 28.18 -15.80
CA SER A 65 21.40 27.91 -14.43
C SER A 65 20.29 28.88 -14.03
N ASN A 66 19.19 28.37 -13.45
CA ASN A 66 18.31 29.00 -12.43
C ASN A 66 16.81 28.80 -12.68
N ILE A 67 16.22 27.88 -11.91
CA ILE A 67 14.85 27.94 -11.36
C ILE A 67 14.95 27.11 -10.06
N GLY A 68 14.66 27.56 -8.84
CA GLY A 68 14.11 28.79 -8.28
C GLY A 68 13.78 28.43 -6.82
N ALA A 69 14.54 29.00 -5.87
CA ALA A 69 14.26 28.89 -4.45
C ALA A 69 13.07 29.81 -4.09
N LEU A 70 12.22 29.37 -3.16
CA LEU A 70 11.13 30.18 -2.61
C LEU A 70 11.72 31.27 -1.69
N PRO A 71 11.17 32.50 -1.70
CA PRO A 71 11.79 33.64 -1.03
C PRO A 71 11.50 33.68 0.47
N GLU A 72 12.53 34.05 1.22
CA GLU A 72 12.45 34.60 2.58
C GLU A 72 11.97 36.05 2.51
N THR A 73 11.01 36.43 3.35
CA THR A 73 10.67 37.84 3.59
C THR A 73 10.88 38.18 5.06
N SER A 74 11.94 38.93 5.33
CA SER A 74 12.17 39.68 6.56
C SER A 74 11.57 41.09 6.41
N GLY A 75 10.74 41.51 7.36
CA GLY A 75 10.33 42.91 7.48
C GLY A 75 9.15 43.11 8.43
N GLY A 76 9.35 43.85 9.51
CA GLY A 76 8.28 44.49 10.27
C GLY A 76 8.79 45.83 10.83
N PRO A 77 7.94 46.65 11.49
CA PRO A 77 6.52 46.92 11.28
C PRO A 77 6.29 48.42 10.92
N PRO A 78 5.03 48.91 10.85
CA PRO A 78 4.66 49.81 11.94
C PRO A 78 3.23 49.64 12.49
N SER A 79 3.13 50.10 13.74
CA SER A 79 1.99 50.21 14.64
C SER A 79 0.74 50.92 14.09
N LYS A 80 -0.44 50.40 14.46
CA LYS A 80 -1.58 51.18 15.04
C LYS A 80 -2.65 50.24 15.62
N LYS A 81 -3.01 50.48 16.89
CA LYS A 81 -4.12 49.84 17.63
C LYS A 81 -5.49 50.25 17.02
N PRO A 82 -6.55 49.48 17.29
CA PRO A 82 -7.53 49.98 18.26
C PRO A 82 -7.96 48.97 19.34
N LYS A 83 -8.57 49.53 20.39
CA LYS A 83 -9.02 48.95 21.66
C LYS A 83 -10.34 48.16 21.56
N VAL A 84 -10.67 47.53 22.70
CA VAL A 84 -11.98 47.06 23.21
C VAL A 84 -12.31 45.60 22.83
N GLY A 85 -12.67 44.69 23.72
CA GLY A 85 -12.88 44.73 25.17
C GLY A 85 -13.15 43.29 25.63
N ALA A 86 -12.79 42.98 26.88
CA ALA A 86 -12.96 41.67 27.48
C ALA A 86 -14.44 41.39 27.79
N THR A 87 -14.89 40.17 27.49
CA THR A 87 -15.83 39.42 28.34
C THR A 87 -15.67 37.92 28.09
N SER A 88 -15.35 37.22 29.17
CA SER A 88 -15.37 35.78 29.35
C SER A 88 -16.79 35.23 29.19
N LYS A 89 -16.93 34.08 28.54
CA LYS A 89 -17.96 33.08 28.86
C LYS A 89 -17.46 31.69 28.50
N GLU A 90 -17.38 30.86 29.53
CA GLU A 90 -17.34 29.40 29.46
C GLU A 90 -18.50 28.89 28.60
N SER A 91 -18.26 27.84 27.82
CA SER A 91 -19.33 27.01 27.29
C SER A 91 -18.94 25.54 27.36
N ASP A 92 -19.80 24.83 28.07
CA ASP A 92 -19.82 23.42 28.40
C ASP A 92 -19.44 22.44 27.29
N ALA A 93 -18.91 21.32 27.78
CA ALA A 93 -18.79 20.06 27.08
C ALA A 93 -20.17 19.56 26.62
N GLY A 94 -20.40 19.64 25.30
CA GLY A 94 -21.52 18.99 24.63
C GLY A 94 -21.03 17.74 23.91
N THR A 95 -21.49 16.58 24.39
CA THR A 95 -21.36 15.26 23.77
C THR A 95 -21.77 15.31 22.30
N THR A 96 -20.82 15.13 21.39
CA THR A 96 -21.11 15.06 19.96
C THR A 96 -21.78 13.73 19.65
N ALA A 97 -23.08 13.77 19.41
CA ALA A 97 -23.82 12.72 18.71
C ALA A 97 -23.17 12.46 17.33
N ALA A 98 -23.06 11.19 16.95
CA ALA A 98 -22.48 10.74 15.70
C ALA A 98 -23.17 11.40 14.48
N PRO A 99 -22.43 11.82 13.45
CA PRO A 99 -23.05 12.34 12.23
C PRO A 99 -23.68 11.18 11.47
N THR A 100 -24.98 11.01 11.62
CA THR A 100 -25.82 10.21 10.73
C THR A 100 -25.82 10.84 9.34
N GLY A 101 -24.88 10.40 8.49
CA GLY A 101 -24.77 10.88 7.11
C GLY A 101 -23.88 10.02 6.20
N SER A 102 -23.49 8.81 6.60
CA SER A 102 -22.60 7.95 5.81
C SER A 102 -23.28 7.26 4.61
N GLY A 103 -24.60 7.07 4.66
CA GLY A 103 -25.34 6.40 3.58
C GLY A 103 -25.19 7.05 2.20
N ASN A 104 -25.08 8.38 2.13
CA ASN A 104 -25.05 9.07 0.82
C ASN A 104 -23.73 8.86 0.05
N PHE A 105 -22.58 8.82 0.71
CA PHE A 105 -21.28 8.74 0.01
C PHE A 105 -21.00 7.33 -0.52
N GLU A 106 -21.19 6.31 0.30
CA GLU A 106 -21.01 4.91 -0.10
C GLU A 106 -22.04 4.49 -1.16
N GLU A 107 -23.29 4.96 -1.05
CA GLU A 107 -24.31 4.74 -2.06
C GLU A 107 -23.99 5.44 -3.40
N GLN A 108 -23.44 6.66 -3.38
CA GLN A 108 -22.97 7.34 -4.59
C GLN A 108 -21.86 6.58 -5.30
N ILE A 109 -20.89 6.06 -4.55
CA ILE A 109 -19.83 5.23 -5.12
C ILE A 109 -20.43 3.95 -5.72
N SER A 110 -21.36 3.31 -5.01
CA SER A 110 -22.05 2.10 -5.50
C SER A 110 -22.85 2.36 -6.78
N LYS A 111 -23.56 3.48 -6.87
CA LYS A 111 -24.25 3.94 -8.09
C LYS A 111 -23.26 4.19 -9.24
N THR A 112 -22.10 4.77 -8.94
CA THR A 112 -21.04 5.01 -9.93
C THR A 112 -20.52 3.69 -10.51
N ARG A 113 -20.27 2.68 -9.67
CA ARG A 113 -19.87 1.33 -10.12
C ARG A 113 -20.95 0.70 -11.00
N ALA A 114 -22.20 0.70 -10.53
CA ALA A 114 -23.32 0.09 -11.25
C ALA A 114 -23.60 0.76 -12.61
N ALA A 115 -23.39 2.08 -12.71
CA ALA A 115 -23.50 2.81 -13.97
C ALA A 115 -22.37 2.50 -14.97
N LEU A 116 -21.20 2.05 -14.48
CA LEU A 116 -20.05 1.75 -15.33
C LEU A 116 -20.21 0.42 -16.08
N ALA A 117 -20.68 -0.62 -15.40
CA ALA A 117 -20.94 -1.94 -15.98
C ALA A 117 -21.87 -2.74 -15.07
N SER A 118 -22.69 -3.63 -15.64
CA SER A 118 -23.54 -4.53 -14.86
C SER A 118 -22.73 -5.57 -14.07
N SER A 119 -21.55 -5.94 -14.59
CA SER A 119 -20.62 -6.89 -13.96
C SER A 119 -19.21 -6.75 -14.54
N VAL A 120 -18.25 -7.43 -13.89
CA VAL A 120 -16.88 -7.53 -14.40
C VAL A 120 -16.77 -8.24 -15.76
N LEU A 121 -17.80 -8.98 -16.22
CA LEU A 121 -17.80 -9.61 -17.55
C LEU A 121 -17.87 -8.56 -18.66
N GLU A 122 -18.67 -7.51 -18.46
CA GLU A 122 -18.92 -6.42 -19.42
C GLU A 122 -17.88 -5.30 -19.31
N PHE A 123 -17.10 -5.29 -18.23
CA PHE A 123 -15.99 -4.37 -18.09
C PHE A 123 -14.75 -4.81 -18.88
N ARG A 124 -14.08 -3.85 -19.53
CA ARG A 124 -12.81 -4.07 -20.23
C ARG A 124 -11.65 -4.20 -19.22
N PHE A 125 -11.59 -5.35 -18.55
CA PHE A 125 -10.56 -5.64 -17.55
C PHE A 125 -9.15 -5.59 -18.16
N ASN A 126 -8.27 -4.79 -17.57
CA ASN A 126 -6.88 -4.67 -18.00
C ASN A 126 -6.05 -5.85 -17.46
N LYS A 127 -5.90 -6.89 -18.30
CA LYS A 127 -5.15 -8.11 -17.97
C LYS A 127 -3.68 -7.87 -17.57
N LYS A 128 -3.08 -6.70 -17.84
CA LYS A 128 -1.71 -6.37 -17.37
C LYS A 128 -1.61 -6.28 -15.83
N ARG A 129 -2.74 -6.17 -15.13
CA ARG A 129 -2.84 -6.28 -13.67
C ARG A 129 -2.54 -7.69 -13.15
N VAL A 130 -2.55 -8.69 -14.01
CA VAL A 130 -2.43 -10.11 -13.65
C VAL A 130 -1.09 -10.65 -14.15
N ARG A 131 -0.43 -11.47 -13.33
CA ARG A 131 0.71 -12.28 -13.74
C ARG A 131 0.50 -13.74 -13.34
N ALA A 132 0.94 -14.67 -14.19
CA ALA A 132 1.02 -16.08 -13.83
C ALA A 132 2.16 -16.29 -12.82
N VAL A 133 1.89 -17.03 -11.75
CA VAL A 133 2.89 -17.42 -10.75
C VAL A 133 3.35 -18.86 -10.99
N SER A 134 2.43 -19.78 -11.31
CA SER A 134 2.75 -21.14 -11.74
C SER A 134 2.69 -21.28 -13.27
N ASN A 135 3.51 -22.20 -13.78
CA ASN A 135 3.46 -22.64 -15.18
C ASN A 135 2.50 -23.83 -15.24
N ALA A 136 1.21 -23.63 -14.98
CA ALA A 136 0.25 -24.70 -15.15
C ALA A 136 -0.28 -24.68 -16.58
N ASP A 137 -0.51 -25.88 -17.13
CA ASP A 137 -1.38 -26.09 -18.27
C ASP A 137 -2.82 -25.65 -17.92
N ASP A 138 -3.69 -25.69 -18.92
CA ASP A 138 -5.09 -25.26 -18.82
C ASP A 138 -5.80 -25.86 -17.59
N MET A 139 -6.79 -25.11 -17.06
CA MET A 139 -7.62 -25.55 -15.93
C MET A 139 -8.14 -26.98 -16.15
N ALA A 140 -8.09 -27.81 -15.10
CA ALA A 140 -8.66 -29.15 -15.17
C ALA A 140 -10.14 -29.09 -15.60
N ALA A 141 -10.51 -29.89 -16.61
CA ALA A 141 -11.85 -29.85 -17.21
C ALA A 141 -12.98 -30.19 -16.23
N ASN A 142 -12.68 -30.91 -15.15
CA ASN A 142 -13.61 -31.32 -14.10
C ASN A 142 -13.57 -30.41 -12.86
N ALA A 143 -12.94 -29.23 -12.92
CA ALA A 143 -12.89 -28.29 -11.79
C ALA A 143 -14.28 -27.93 -11.26
N SER A 144 -14.40 -27.72 -9.96
CA SER A 144 -15.66 -27.42 -9.27
C SER A 144 -15.70 -26.04 -8.62
N GLY A 145 -14.64 -25.24 -8.75
CA GLY A 145 -14.59 -23.89 -8.21
C GLY A 145 -13.34 -23.11 -8.61
N ILE A 146 -13.41 -21.79 -8.43
CA ILE A 146 -12.26 -20.88 -8.48
C ILE A 146 -12.03 -20.35 -7.07
N LEU A 147 -10.77 -20.21 -6.67
CA LEU A 147 -10.41 -19.69 -5.35
C LEU A 147 -9.71 -18.33 -5.47
N TYR A 148 -10.17 -17.34 -4.72
CA TYR A 148 -9.40 -16.15 -4.37
C TYR A 148 -8.80 -16.30 -2.97
N TRP A 149 -7.48 -16.45 -2.89
CA TRP A 149 -6.73 -16.30 -1.66
C TRP A 149 -6.47 -14.81 -1.40
N MET A 150 -7.32 -14.22 -0.57
CA MET A 150 -7.22 -12.85 -0.09
C MET A 150 -6.12 -12.74 0.97
N SER A 151 -5.28 -11.71 0.87
CA SER A 151 -4.21 -11.43 1.84
C SER A 151 -4.07 -9.93 2.12
N ARG A 152 -3.50 -9.15 1.20
CA ARG A 152 -3.25 -7.70 1.39
C ARG A 152 -4.51 -6.85 1.18
N ASP A 153 -5.37 -7.23 0.24
CA ASP A 153 -6.50 -6.40 -0.19
C ASP A 153 -7.82 -6.90 0.42
N GLN A 154 -8.02 -6.57 1.70
CA GLN A 154 -9.13 -7.07 2.54
C GLN A 154 -10.42 -6.25 2.40
N ARG A 155 -10.96 -6.25 1.17
CA ARG A 155 -12.22 -5.60 0.81
C ARG A 155 -12.87 -6.33 -0.36
N VAL A 156 -14.19 -6.21 -0.49
CA VAL A 156 -14.94 -6.81 -1.59
C VAL A 156 -14.96 -5.87 -2.80
N GLN A 157 -15.46 -4.64 -2.62
CA GLN A 157 -15.51 -3.66 -3.71
C GLN A 157 -14.15 -3.01 -3.99
N ASP A 158 -13.99 -2.47 -5.21
CA ASP A 158 -12.75 -1.84 -5.68
C ASP A 158 -11.49 -2.74 -5.49
N ASN A 159 -11.66 -4.05 -5.66
CA ASN A 159 -10.63 -5.06 -5.52
C ASN A 159 -10.37 -5.77 -6.86
N TRP A 160 -9.26 -5.42 -7.54
CA TRP A 160 -8.95 -6.01 -8.83
C TRP A 160 -8.67 -7.52 -8.78
N ALA A 161 -8.19 -8.05 -7.64
CA ALA A 161 -7.93 -9.48 -7.48
C ALA A 161 -9.25 -10.26 -7.37
N LEU A 162 -10.19 -9.77 -6.56
CA LEU A 162 -11.54 -10.34 -6.49
C LEU A 162 -12.26 -10.23 -7.84
N LEU A 163 -12.25 -9.06 -8.47
CA LEU A 163 -12.89 -8.85 -9.77
C LEU A 163 -12.33 -9.80 -10.84
N TYR A 164 -11.02 -10.04 -10.84
CA TYR A 164 -10.42 -11.04 -11.74
C TYR A 164 -10.87 -12.47 -11.40
N ALA A 165 -10.89 -12.85 -10.13
CA ALA A 165 -11.34 -14.18 -9.69
C ALA A 165 -12.81 -14.43 -10.03
N GLN A 166 -13.69 -13.45 -9.79
CA GLN A 166 -15.10 -13.52 -10.16
C GLN A 166 -15.29 -13.58 -11.68
N ARG A 167 -14.51 -12.79 -12.45
CA ARG A 167 -14.53 -12.87 -13.92
C ARG A 167 -14.15 -14.27 -14.41
N LEU A 168 -13.16 -14.91 -13.80
CA LEU A 168 -12.75 -16.27 -14.14
C LEU A 168 -13.86 -17.28 -13.80
N ALA A 169 -14.41 -17.21 -12.58
CA ALA A 169 -15.48 -18.09 -12.11
C ALA A 169 -16.74 -17.99 -12.98
N LEU A 170 -17.19 -16.77 -13.31
CA LEU A 170 -18.36 -16.53 -14.16
C LEU A 170 -18.16 -17.08 -15.58
N LYS A 171 -16.96 -16.89 -16.17
CA LYS A 171 -16.65 -17.43 -17.50
C LYS A 171 -16.67 -18.96 -17.54
N GLN A 172 -16.24 -19.59 -16.46
CA GLN A 172 -16.22 -21.05 -16.34
C GLN A 172 -17.54 -21.62 -15.80
N ARG A 173 -18.50 -20.76 -15.42
CA ARG A 173 -19.76 -21.14 -14.78
C ARG A 173 -19.54 -21.95 -13.50
N LEU A 174 -18.53 -21.56 -12.73
CA LEU A 174 -18.14 -22.22 -11.48
C LEU A 174 -18.40 -21.33 -10.26
N PRO A 175 -18.58 -21.91 -9.07
CA PRO A 175 -18.50 -21.20 -7.80
C PRO A 175 -17.20 -20.43 -7.60
N LEU A 176 -17.32 -19.29 -6.92
CA LEU A 176 -16.19 -18.53 -6.40
C LEU A 176 -16.09 -18.75 -4.90
N TYR A 177 -14.93 -19.25 -4.48
CA TYR A 177 -14.52 -19.35 -3.09
C TYR A 177 -13.52 -18.24 -2.77
N VAL A 178 -13.59 -17.72 -1.55
CA VAL A 178 -12.62 -16.77 -1.01
C VAL A 178 -12.07 -17.36 0.29
N CYS A 179 -10.75 -17.42 0.41
CA CYS A 179 -10.09 -17.81 1.65
C CYS A 179 -9.19 -16.69 2.16
N PHE A 180 -9.22 -16.47 3.46
CA PHE A 180 -8.19 -15.73 4.19
C PHE A 180 -7.45 -16.69 5.12
N CYS A 181 -6.11 -16.69 5.06
CA CYS A 181 -5.27 -17.54 5.91
C CYS A 181 -4.78 -16.74 7.12
N LEU A 182 -5.35 -16.97 8.29
CA LEU A 182 -4.96 -16.33 9.54
C LEU A 182 -3.71 -17.01 10.10
N VAL A 183 -2.56 -16.36 9.96
CA VAL A 183 -1.31 -16.78 10.61
C VAL A 183 -1.35 -16.42 12.11
N PRO A 184 -0.75 -17.24 12.99
CA PRO A 184 -0.78 -17.00 14.44
C PRO A 184 -0.04 -15.72 14.84
N LYS A 185 0.98 -15.32 14.06
CA LYS A 185 1.75 -14.09 14.22
C LYS A 185 2.29 -13.61 12.88
N PHE A 186 2.54 -12.31 12.75
CA PHE A 186 3.09 -11.70 11.54
C PHE A 186 4.08 -10.58 11.90
N MET A 187 5.38 -10.83 11.72
CA MET A 187 6.45 -9.88 12.05
C MET A 187 6.30 -9.34 13.48
N ASP A 188 6.46 -8.04 13.69
CA ASP A 188 6.29 -7.38 15.01
C ASP A 188 4.84 -6.92 15.26
N ALA A 189 3.87 -7.35 14.43
CA ALA A 189 2.48 -6.96 14.58
C ALA A 189 1.88 -7.48 15.89
N THR A 190 1.25 -6.57 16.60
CA THR A 190 0.62 -6.78 17.92
C THR A 190 -0.89 -6.98 17.81
N ILE A 191 -1.57 -7.18 18.94
CA ILE A 191 -3.03 -7.33 18.99
C ILE A 191 -3.77 -6.12 18.42
N ARG A 192 -3.19 -4.92 18.48
CA ARG A 192 -3.69 -3.71 17.79
C ARG A 192 -3.95 -3.95 16.30
N HIS A 193 -3.00 -4.58 15.62
CA HIS A 193 -3.04 -4.82 14.18
C HIS A 193 -4.04 -5.93 13.85
N PHE A 194 -3.93 -7.05 14.56
CA PHE A 194 -4.81 -8.19 14.34
C PHE A 194 -6.26 -7.88 14.69
N GLY A 195 -6.53 -7.05 15.69
CA GLY A 195 -7.88 -6.60 16.00
C GLY A 195 -8.49 -5.72 14.92
N PHE A 196 -7.72 -4.73 14.42
CA PHE A 196 -8.14 -3.91 13.28
C PHE A 196 -8.40 -4.78 12.03
N MET A 197 -7.55 -5.78 11.77
CA MET A 197 -7.70 -6.72 10.67
C MET A 197 -8.95 -7.61 10.81
N LEU A 198 -9.09 -8.33 11.93
CA LEU A 198 -10.16 -9.31 12.13
C LEU A 198 -11.54 -8.66 12.13
N ARG A 199 -11.70 -7.49 12.77
CA ARG A 199 -12.97 -6.75 12.75
C ARG A 199 -13.31 -6.23 11.35
N GLY A 200 -12.31 -5.85 10.55
CA GLY A 200 -12.52 -5.54 9.13
C GLY A 200 -12.98 -6.77 8.32
N LEU A 201 -12.39 -7.94 8.59
CA LEU A 201 -12.78 -9.19 7.94
C LEU A 201 -14.20 -9.65 8.30
N GLN A 202 -14.72 -9.29 9.48
CA GLN A 202 -16.13 -9.51 9.84
C GLN A 202 -17.09 -8.77 8.89
N GLU A 203 -16.75 -7.55 8.48
CA GLU A 203 -17.52 -6.79 7.48
C GLU A 203 -17.43 -7.46 6.10
N VAL A 204 -16.23 -7.91 5.72
CA VAL A 204 -15.98 -8.63 4.47
C VAL A 204 -16.79 -9.93 4.37
N GLU A 205 -16.87 -10.71 5.45
CA GLU A 205 -17.70 -11.94 5.50
C GLU A 205 -19.17 -11.63 5.23
N LYS A 206 -19.71 -10.59 5.85
CA LYS A 206 -21.11 -10.18 5.67
C LYS A 206 -21.39 -9.76 4.23
N GLU A 207 -20.50 -8.98 3.62
CA GLU A 207 -20.67 -8.56 2.23
C GLU A 207 -20.58 -9.76 1.27
N PHE A 208 -19.61 -10.67 1.44
CA PHE A 208 -19.54 -11.89 0.61
C PHE A 208 -20.78 -12.77 0.73
N ARG A 209 -21.34 -12.91 1.94
CA ARG A 209 -22.60 -13.64 2.17
C ARG A 209 -23.76 -13.00 1.40
N SER A 210 -23.84 -11.67 1.36
CA SER A 210 -24.87 -10.95 0.59
C SER A 210 -24.75 -11.14 -0.93
N LEU A 211 -23.54 -11.44 -1.41
CA LEU A 211 -23.22 -11.69 -2.82
C LEU A 211 -23.24 -13.18 -3.18
N ASP A 212 -23.70 -14.08 -2.32
CA ASP A 212 -23.64 -15.54 -2.50
C ASP A 212 -22.23 -16.06 -2.88
N ILE A 213 -21.18 -15.45 -2.30
CA ILE A 213 -19.77 -15.87 -2.46
C ILE A 213 -19.30 -16.52 -1.15
N SER A 214 -18.74 -17.73 -1.25
CA SER A 214 -18.30 -18.48 -0.06
C SER A 214 -16.98 -17.93 0.50
N PHE A 215 -17.02 -17.29 1.66
CA PHE A 215 -15.84 -16.83 2.40
C PHE A 215 -15.44 -17.82 3.49
N HIS A 216 -14.15 -18.11 3.62
CA HIS A 216 -13.60 -19.02 4.62
C HIS A 216 -12.39 -18.41 5.32
N LEU A 217 -12.43 -18.35 6.65
CA LEU A 217 -11.26 -18.06 7.47
C LEU A 217 -10.54 -19.37 7.82
N LEU A 218 -9.32 -19.55 7.31
CA LEU A 218 -8.49 -20.72 7.59
C LEU A 218 -7.37 -20.36 8.56
N LYS A 219 -7.25 -21.08 9.68
CA LYS A 219 -6.20 -20.84 10.67
C LYS A 219 -4.92 -21.60 10.30
N GLY A 220 -3.85 -20.87 10.00
CA GLY A 220 -2.55 -21.42 9.62
C GLY A 220 -1.94 -20.77 8.38
N TYR A 221 -0.76 -21.25 7.99
CA TYR A 221 -0.07 -20.73 6.81
C TYR A 221 -0.70 -21.28 5.52
N ALA A 222 -0.78 -20.42 4.50
CA ALA A 222 -1.39 -20.74 3.21
C ALA A 222 -0.89 -22.05 2.58
N LYS A 223 0.42 -22.32 2.65
CA LYS A 223 1.03 -23.55 2.13
C LYS A 223 0.53 -24.84 2.80
N ASP A 224 0.02 -24.75 4.03
CA ASP A 224 -0.40 -25.89 4.83
C ASP A 224 -1.93 -26.07 4.74
N VAL A 225 -2.70 -24.97 4.73
CA VAL A 225 -4.17 -25.02 4.81
C VAL A 225 -4.88 -24.93 3.47
N LEU A 226 -4.29 -24.28 2.46
CA LEU A 226 -4.93 -24.14 1.14
C LEU A 226 -4.86 -25.41 0.28
N PRO A 227 -3.78 -26.21 0.24
CA PRO A 227 -3.78 -27.43 -0.57
C PRO A 227 -4.88 -28.43 -0.17
N PRO A 228 -5.13 -28.71 1.13
CA PRO A 228 -6.28 -29.53 1.53
C PRO A 228 -7.61 -28.94 1.05
N PHE A 229 -7.83 -27.63 1.21
CA PHE A 229 -9.05 -26.95 0.75
C PHE A 229 -9.21 -27.04 -0.77
N VAL A 230 -8.13 -26.84 -1.53
CA VAL A 230 -8.08 -26.93 -2.99
C VAL A 230 -8.47 -28.33 -3.47
N ASN A 231 -7.99 -29.38 -2.78
CA ASN A 231 -8.33 -30.76 -3.10
C ASN A 231 -9.79 -31.07 -2.74
N GLU A 232 -10.23 -30.67 -1.54
CA GLU A 232 -11.60 -30.93 -1.05
C GLU A 232 -12.66 -30.27 -1.94
N LYS A 233 -12.46 -28.99 -2.29
CA LYS A 233 -13.39 -28.23 -3.16
C LYS A 233 -13.12 -28.44 -4.65
N ASN A 234 -12.12 -29.25 -5.00
CA ASN A 234 -11.70 -29.51 -6.38
C ASN A 234 -11.52 -28.21 -7.20
N ILE A 235 -10.71 -27.30 -6.64
CA ILE A 235 -10.47 -25.95 -7.19
C ILE A 235 -9.66 -26.04 -8.48
N GLY A 236 -10.12 -25.37 -9.53
CA GLY A 236 -9.46 -25.34 -10.85
C GLY A 236 -8.39 -24.26 -11.00
N ALA A 237 -8.47 -23.16 -10.25
CA ALA A 237 -7.46 -22.10 -10.26
C ALA A 237 -7.47 -21.31 -8.95
N VAL A 238 -6.31 -20.82 -8.56
CA VAL A 238 -6.11 -19.93 -7.42
C VAL A 238 -5.66 -18.56 -7.90
N VAL A 239 -6.31 -17.51 -7.40
CA VAL A 239 -5.94 -16.11 -7.59
C VAL A 239 -5.51 -15.56 -6.24
N THR A 240 -4.48 -14.71 -6.19
CA THR A 240 -4.09 -13.99 -4.97
C THR A 240 -3.70 -12.55 -5.27
N ASP A 241 -3.71 -11.69 -4.26
CA ASP A 241 -3.28 -10.29 -4.36
C ASP A 241 -1.75 -10.12 -4.23
N PHE A 242 -1.26 -8.88 -4.32
CA PHE A 242 0.17 -8.58 -4.43
C PHE A 242 0.70 -7.76 -3.25
N LEU A 243 1.75 -8.29 -2.61
CA LEU A 243 2.54 -7.62 -1.58
C LEU A 243 4.04 -7.87 -1.83
N PRO A 244 4.88 -6.82 -2.03
CA PRO A 244 6.29 -7.00 -2.38
C PRO A 244 7.22 -7.39 -1.22
N LEU A 245 6.71 -7.53 0.00
CA LEU A 245 7.51 -7.88 1.17
C LEU A 245 8.04 -9.32 1.12
N ARG A 246 9.20 -9.55 1.75
CA ARG A 246 9.93 -10.82 1.73
C ARG A 246 9.08 -12.00 2.21
N VAL A 247 8.41 -11.86 3.36
CA VAL A 247 7.60 -12.92 3.99
C VAL A 247 6.37 -13.27 3.13
N PRO A 248 5.49 -12.33 2.75
CA PRO A 248 4.38 -12.60 1.83
C PRO A 248 4.79 -13.17 0.47
N ARG A 249 5.89 -12.68 -0.13
CA ARG A 249 6.44 -13.27 -1.37
C ARG A 249 6.89 -14.71 -1.17
N GLN A 250 7.40 -15.05 0.00
CA GLN A 250 7.77 -16.42 0.33
C GLN A 250 6.53 -17.31 0.47
N TRP A 251 5.45 -16.83 1.10
CA TRP A 251 4.18 -17.57 1.16
C TRP A 251 3.63 -17.91 -0.22
N VAL A 252 3.66 -16.96 -1.17
CA VAL A 252 3.22 -17.21 -2.55
C VAL A 252 4.10 -18.28 -3.24
N LYS A 253 5.42 -18.27 -3.00
CA LYS A 253 6.34 -19.29 -3.54
C LYS A 253 6.10 -20.67 -2.90
N ASP A 254 5.84 -20.71 -1.61
CA ASP A 254 5.61 -21.96 -0.89
C ASP A 254 4.27 -22.57 -1.28
N LEU A 255 3.22 -21.75 -1.38
CA LEU A 255 1.93 -22.19 -1.89
C LEU A 255 2.05 -22.71 -3.31
N LYS A 256 2.76 -22.01 -4.21
CA LYS A 256 3.02 -22.50 -5.57
C LYS A 256 3.59 -23.92 -5.58
N LYS A 257 4.49 -24.25 -4.66
CA LYS A 257 5.10 -25.59 -4.56
C LYS A 257 4.13 -26.62 -3.97
N ALA A 258 3.26 -26.20 -3.06
CA ALA A 258 2.33 -27.07 -2.35
C ALA A 258 1.04 -27.37 -3.14
N LEU A 259 0.65 -26.49 -4.07
CA LEU A 259 -0.52 -26.69 -4.91
C LEU A 259 -0.34 -27.85 -5.90
N PRO A 260 -1.42 -28.56 -6.26
CA PRO A 260 -1.39 -29.54 -7.34
C PRO A 260 -0.92 -28.90 -8.66
N LYS A 261 -0.14 -29.64 -9.46
CA LYS A 261 0.47 -29.11 -10.70
C LYS A 261 -0.54 -28.61 -11.74
N ASN A 262 -1.75 -29.15 -11.73
CA ASN A 262 -2.87 -28.80 -12.60
C ASN A 262 -3.72 -27.63 -12.08
N VAL A 263 -3.34 -27.00 -10.97
CA VAL A 263 -4.03 -25.84 -10.40
C VAL A 263 -3.17 -24.59 -10.61
N PRO A 264 -3.45 -23.78 -11.65
CA PRO A 264 -2.78 -22.50 -11.87
C PRO A 264 -2.92 -21.56 -10.69
N LEU A 265 -1.83 -20.86 -10.37
CA LEU A 265 -1.78 -19.76 -9.42
C LEU A 265 -1.49 -18.47 -10.19
N ALA A 266 -2.42 -17.52 -10.11
CA ALA A 266 -2.29 -16.18 -10.66
C ALA A 266 -2.19 -15.15 -9.54
N GLN A 267 -1.43 -14.08 -9.76
CA GLN A 267 -1.34 -12.97 -8.85
C GLN A 267 -1.79 -11.68 -9.53
N VAL A 268 -2.57 -10.87 -8.80
CA VAL A 268 -3.13 -9.61 -9.29
C VAL A 268 -2.63 -8.47 -8.43
N ASP A 269 -2.18 -7.39 -9.05
CA ASP A 269 -1.93 -6.15 -8.33
C ASP A 269 -3.27 -5.41 -8.14
N ALA A 270 -3.83 -5.57 -6.95
CA ALA A 270 -5.06 -4.92 -6.51
C ALA A 270 -4.82 -3.74 -5.56
N HIS A 271 -3.55 -3.49 -5.21
CA HIS A 271 -3.16 -2.47 -4.25
C HIS A 271 -2.69 -1.19 -4.95
N ASN A 272 -2.00 -1.32 -6.09
CA ASN A 272 -1.48 -0.20 -6.87
C ASN A 272 -2.44 0.21 -8.00
N VAL A 273 -2.48 1.51 -8.32
CA VAL A 273 -3.22 2.03 -9.47
C VAL A 273 -2.61 1.44 -10.73
N VAL A 274 -1.30 1.58 -10.89
CA VAL A 274 -0.51 0.94 -11.95
C VAL A 274 0.21 -0.28 -11.35
N PRO A 275 0.05 -1.49 -11.91
CA PRO A 275 0.70 -2.67 -11.36
C PRO A 275 2.21 -2.49 -11.23
N CYS A 276 2.80 -2.91 -10.11
CA CYS A 276 4.20 -2.66 -9.77
C CYS A 276 5.17 -3.09 -10.89
N TRP A 277 4.93 -4.26 -11.50
CA TRP A 277 5.73 -4.80 -12.61
C TRP A 277 5.44 -4.17 -13.98
N VAL A 278 4.40 -3.33 -14.10
CA VAL A 278 4.06 -2.56 -15.30
C VAL A 278 4.57 -1.12 -15.21
N THR A 279 4.64 -0.58 -13.99
CA THR A 279 5.13 0.77 -13.70
C THR A 279 6.59 0.92 -14.13
N SER A 280 7.45 0.01 -13.69
CA SER A 280 8.86 -0.02 -14.07
C SER A 280 9.36 -1.46 -14.15
N ASP A 281 10.35 -1.69 -15.01
CA ASP A 281 11.10 -2.96 -15.16
C ASP A 281 12.32 -3.06 -14.22
N LYS A 282 12.56 -2.01 -13.43
CA LYS A 282 13.68 -1.92 -12.49
C LYS A 282 13.36 -1.09 -11.25
N LEU A 283 14.28 -1.14 -10.30
CA LEU A 283 14.34 -0.24 -9.16
C LEU A 283 14.50 1.21 -9.63
N GLU A 284 13.63 2.11 -9.17
CA GLU A 284 13.67 3.53 -9.48
C GLU A 284 14.45 4.33 -8.44
N TYR A 285 15.29 5.26 -8.89
CA TYR A 285 16.16 6.03 -8.00
C TYR A 285 15.35 6.87 -7.00
N GLY A 286 14.23 7.46 -7.43
CA GLY A 286 13.35 8.22 -6.56
C GLY A 286 12.10 8.74 -7.26
N ALA A 287 11.33 9.57 -6.56
CA ALA A 287 10.04 10.07 -7.04
C ALA A 287 10.14 10.73 -8.43
N ARG A 288 11.23 11.48 -8.70
CA ARG A 288 11.45 12.14 -10.01
C ARG A 288 11.43 11.15 -11.18
N THR A 289 11.99 9.96 -11.02
CA THR A 289 12.14 9.01 -12.14
C THR A 289 10.90 8.13 -12.31
N ILE A 290 10.28 7.70 -11.21
CA ILE A 290 9.06 6.88 -11.28
C ILE A 290 7.81 7.70 -11.65
N ARG A 291 7.74 8.98 -11.26
CA ARG A 291 6.57 9.84 -11.51
C ARG A 291 6.15 9.82 -12.97
N ARG A 292 7.09 10.12 -13.88
CA ARG A 292 6.81 10.11 -15.32
C ARG A 292 6.24 8.76 -15.76
N LYS A 293 6.86 7.65 -15.33
CA LYS A 293 6.42 6.29 -15.69
C LYS A 293 5.01 5.97 -15.22
N ILE A 294 4.64 6.41 -14.00
CA ILE A 294 3.28 6.28 -13.47
C ILE A 294 2.33 7.13 -14.32
N HIS A 295 2.60 8.42 -14.48
CA HIS A 295 1.72 9.36 -15.21
C HIS A 295 1.49 8.93 -16.67
N ASP A 296 2.53 8.43 -17.36
CA ASP A 296 2.41 7.91 -18.72
C ASP A 296 1.44 6.70 -18.81
N LYS A 297 1.22 5.98 -17.70
CA LYS A 297 0.33 4.82 -17.60
C LYS A 297 -1.03 5.14 -16.98
N LEU A 298 -1.19 6.24 -16.24
CA LEU A 298 -2.46 6.60 -15.60
C LEU A 298 -3.66 6.59 -16.57
N PRO A 299 -3.57 7.13 -17.82
CA PRO A 299 -4.71 7.06 -18.75
C PRO A 299 -5.24 5.65 -19.02
N GLN A 300 -4.40 4.61 -18.86
CA GLN A 300 -4.77 3.22 -19.07
C GLN A 300 -5.25 2.50 -17.80
N PHE A 301 -4.83 2.96 -16.62
CA PHE A 301 -4.99 2.22 -15.36
C PHE A 301 -5.84 2.95 -14.32
N PHE A 302 -5.86 4.28 -14.35
CA PHE A 302 -6.66 5.11 -13.45
C PHE A 302 -8.09 5.22 -13.99
N THR A 303 -8.83 4.12 -13.85
CA THR A 303 -10.21 3.97 -14.30
C THR A 303 -11.14 3.82 -13.11
N GLU A 304 -12.44 4.00 -13.33
CA GLU A 304 -13.44 3.49 -12.39
C GLU A 304 -13.42 1.95 -12.30
N PHE A 305 -14.10 1.42 -11.29
CA PHE A 305 -14.24 0.00 -11.02
C PHE A 305 -15.64 -0.50 -11.39
N PRO A 306 -15.77 -1.68 -12.05
CA PRO A 306 -17.06 -2.36 -12.11
C PRO A 306 -17.42 -2.92 -10.72
N PRO A 307 -18.71 -3.20 -10.46
CA PRO A 307 -19.13 -3.79 -9.20
C PRO A 307 -18.67 -5.25 -9.09
N ALA A 308 -18.29 -5.67 -7.88
CA ALA A 308 -18.38 -7.08 -7.51
C ALA A 308 -19.86 -7.41 -7.33
N ILE A 309 -20.34 -8.44 -8.02
CA ILE A 309 -21.77 -8.75 -8.10
C ILE A 309 -22.14 -9.96 -7.28
N LYS A 310 -23.43 -10.15 -7.07
CA LYS A 310 -23.99 -11.42 -6.59
C LYS A 310 -23.61 -12.53 -7.58
N HIS A 311 -22.99 -13.59 -7.08
CA HIS A 311 -22.42 -14.63 -7.92
C HIS A 311 -23.51 -15.54 -8.49
N THR A 312 -23.53 -15.70 -9.82
CA THR A 312 -24.60 -16.43 -10.53
C THR A 312 -24.52 -17.94 -10.37
N TYR A 313 -23.36 -18.46 -9.98
CA TYR A 313 -23.10 -19.90 -9.83
C TYR A 313 -22.66 -20.19 -8.39
N PRO A 314 -23.54 -20.04 -7.39
CA PRO A 314 -23.16 -20.17 -5.99
C PRO A 314 -22.66 -21.58 -5.68
N ALA A 315 -21.85 -21.70 -4.62
CA ALA A 315 -21.54 -23.01 -4.06
C ALA A 315 -22.84 -23.70 -3.60
N LYS A 316 -22.80 -25.05 -3.49
CA LYS A 316 -23.98 -25.83 -3.05
C LYS A 316 -24.57 -25.34 -1.73
N SER A 317 -23.71 -24.90 -0.81
CA SER A 317 -24.09 -24.24 0.42
C SER A 317 -23.03 -23.19 0.77
N LEU A 318 -23.47 -22.10 1.40
CA LEU A 318 -22.57 -21.17 2.04
C LEU A 318 -22.00 -21.80 3.32
N PRO A 319 -20.76 -21.46 3.70
CA PRO A 319 -20.19 -21.91 4.96
C PRO A 319 -20.96 -21.35 6.15
N GLU A 320 -20.81 -22.03 7.30
CA GLU A 320 -21.21 -21.48 8.59
C GLU A 320 -20.48 -20.15 8.86
N GLU A 321 -21.06 -19.34 9.73
CA GLU A 321 -20.41 -18.09 10.14
C GLU A 321 -19.08 -18.41 10.83
N THR A 322 -18.08 -17.58 10.55
CA THR A 322 -16.76 -17.72 11.13
C THR A 322 -16.82 -17.54 12.65
N ASP A 323 -16.20 -18.46 13.39
CA ASP A 323 -15.98 -18.29 14.82
C ASP A 323 -14.85 -17.27 15.06
N TRP A 324 -15.23 -16.00 15.14
CA TRP A 324 -14.32 -14.88 15.32
C TRP A 324 -13.64 -14.86 16.69
N GLU A 325 -14.28 -15.42 17.72
CA GLU A 325 -13.69 -15.51 19.06
C GLU A 325 -12.58 -16.57 19.07
N ALA A 326 -12.83 -17.75 18.47
CA ALA A 326 -11.78 -18.76 18.30
C ALA A 326 -10.63 -18.26 17.42
N ALA A 327 -10.90 -17.42 16.42
CA ALA A 327 -9.86 -16.76 15.63
C ALA A 327 -9.01 -15.82 16.50
N TRP A 328 -9.63 -14.97 17.31
CA TRP A 328 -8.97 -14.05 18.24
C TRP A 328 -8.12 -14.78 19.30
N GLN A 329 -8.63 -15.87 19.85
CA GLN A 329 -7.93 -16.69 20.85
C GLN A 329 -6.74 -17.44 20.26
N SER A 330 -6.75 -17.74 18.96
CA SER A 330 -5.65 -18.45 18.28
C SER A 330 -4.40 -17.60 18.03
N LEU A 331 -4.44 -16.29 18.31
CA LEU A 331 -3.34 -15.37 18.03
C LEU A 331 -2.20 -15.49 19.05
N GLU A 332 -0.98 -15.65 18.55
CA GLU A 332 0.29 -15.72 19.29
C GLU A 332 1.07 -14.40 19.14
N VAL A 333 0.40 -13.28 19.43
CA VAL A 333 0.95 -11.92 19.25
C VAL A 333 1.15 -11.23 20.59
N ASP A 334 1.99 -10.19 20.58
CA ASP A 334 2.08 -9.30 21.72
C ASP A 334 0.74 -8.57 21.95
N ARG A 335 0.23 -8.68 23.18
CA ARG A 335 -1.04 -8.09 23.62
C ARG A 335 -0.86 -6.80 24.42
N SER A 336 0.38 -6.36 24.70
CA SER A 336 0.65 -5.14 25.45
C SER A 336 0.33 -3.86 24.66
N VAL A 337 0.32 -3.94 23.33
CA VAL A 337 -0.06 -2.83 22.43
C VAL A 337 -1.50 -3.04 21.95
N GLY A 338 -2.45 -2.42 22.67
CA GLY A 338 -3.89 -2.58 22.44
C GLY A 338 -4.45 -1.80 21.24
N GLU A 339 -5.69 -2.14 20.86
CA GLU A 339 -6.46 -1.46 19.82
C GLU A 339 -6.64 0.05 20.11
N VAL A 340 -6.92 0.84 19.07
CA VAL A 340 -7.12 2.30 19.19
C VAL A 340 -8.59 2.65 18.95
N ALA A 341 -9.10 3.68 19.64
CA ALA A 341 -10.52 4.04 19.57
C ALA A 341 -10.89 4.89 18.33
N TRP A 342 -9.96 5.69 17.81
CA TRP A 342 -10.25 6.67 16.76
C TRP A 342 -10.39 6.06 15.36
N ALA A 343 -9.81 4.88 15.13
CA ALA A 343 -9.79 4.20 13.83
C ALA A 343 -10.67 2.95 13.89
N GLN A 344 -11.94 3.09 13.49
CA GLN A 344 -12.82 1.93 13.33
C GLN A 344 -12.43 1.15 12.07
N PRO A 345 -12.20 -0.17 12.15
CA PRO A 345 -11.85 -0.98 10.98
C PRO A 345 -13.05 -1.23 10.07
N GLY A 346 -12.78 -1.61 8.82
CA GLY A 346 -13.79 -1.94 7.81
C GLY A 346 -13.77 -1.00 6.61
N THR A 347 -14.36 -1.45 5.50
CA THR A 347 -14.46 -0.67 4.25
C THR A 347 -15.34 0.54 4.46
N SER A 348 -16.49 0.38 5.12
CA SER A 348 -17.43 1.48 5.40
C SER A 348 -16.74 2.58 6.23
N ALA A 349 -16.06 2.23 7.32
CA ALA A 349 -15.32 3.20 8.14
C ALA A 349 -14.17 3.89 7.36
N GLY A 350 -13.49 3.16 6.47
CA GLY A 350 -12.49 3.74 5.58
C GLY A 350 -13.09 4.76 4.60
N LEU A 351 -14.27 4.47 4.04
CA LEU A 351 -15.00 5.39 3.15
C LEU A 351 -15.52 6.61 3.92
N GLU A 352 -15.97 6.45 5.15
CA GLU A 352 -16.35 7.56 6.04
C GLU A 352 -15.15 8.48 6.33
N MET A 353 -13.98 7.91 6.64
CA MET A 353 -12.75 8.69 6.85
C MET A 353 -12.35 9.45 5.57
N LEU A 354 -12.49 8.82 4.40
CA LEU A 354 -12.26 9.47 3.11
C LEU A 354 -13.24 10.62 2.87
N ASN A 355 -14.53 10.41 3.13
CA ASN A 355 -15.56 11.43 2.97
C ASN A 355 -15.29 12.63 3.89
N SER A 356 -14.98 12.38 5.16
CA SER A 356 -14.60 13.43 6.12
C SER A 356 -13.34 14.18 5.65
N PHE A 357 -12.33 13.48 5.13
CA PHE A 357 -11.14 14.14 4.57
C PHE A 357 -11.49 15.08 3.42
N ILE A 358 -12.27 14.61 2.45
CA ILE A 358 -12.65 15.38 1.25
C ILE A 358 -13.43 16.64 1.64
N ASN A 359 -14.37 16.53 2.58
CA ASN A 359 -15.27 17.62 2.95
C ASN A 359 -14.62 18.65 3.88
N GLU A 360 -13.76 18.20 4.80
CA GLU A 360 -13.30 19.05 5.90
C GLU A 360 -11.83 19.48 5.75
N ARG A 361 -10.96 18.58 5.28
CA ARG A 361 -9.50 18.69 5.45
C ARG A 361 -8.72 18.84 4.14
N LEU A 362 -9.25 18.34 3.01
CA LEU A 362 -8.57 18.38 1.72
C LEU A 362 -8.12 19.80 1.33
N LYS A 363 -8.94 20.82 1.62
CA LYS A 363 -8.59 22.23 1.38
C LYS A 363 -7.29 22.68 2.06
N LEU A 364 -6.92 22.05 3.19
CA LEU A 364 -5.72 22.35 3.97
C LEU A 364 -4.53 21.47 3.58
N PHE A 365 -4.74 20.38 2.83
CA PHE A 365 -3.73 19.34 2.64
C PHE A 365 -2.43 19.86 2.00
N SER A 366 -2.51 20.74 1.00
CA SER A 366 -1.33 21.30 0.34
C SER A 366 -0.47 22.17 1.27
N THR A 367 -1.11 23.01 2.11
CA THR A 367 -0.42 23.98 2.96
C THR A 367 0.02 23.38 4.30
N ASP A 368 -0.79 22.49 4.87
CA ASP A 368 -0.70 22.14 6.29
C ASP A 368 -0.28 20.69 6.56
N ARG A 369 -0.13 19.83 5.55
CA ARG A 369 0.28 18.41 5.74
C ARG A 369 1.61 18.23 6.49
N ASN A 370 2.43 19.26 6.55
CA ASN A 370 3.72 19.27 7.25
C ASN A 370 3.64 19.90 8.65
N ASN A 371 2.47 20.35 9.10
CA ASN A 371 2.24 20.91 10.42
C ASN A 371 1.54 19.86 11.32
N PRO A 372 2.26 19.22 12.26
CA PRO A 372 1.71 18.21 13.16
C PRO A 372 0.56 18.69 14.06
N ASN A 373 0.40 20.01 14.24
CA ASN A 373 -0.70 20.56 15.01
C ASN A 373 -1.99 20.72 14.20
N SER A 374 -1.90 20.70 12.87
CA SER A 374 -3.03 20.85 11.95
C SER A 374 -3.61 19.47 11.59
N ASN A 375 -4.92 19.32 11.72
CA ASN A 375 -5.61 18.12 11.24
C ASN A 375 -5.83 18.22 9.72
N ALA A 376 -4.75 18.18 8.95
CA ALA A 376 -4.78 18.35 7.50
C ALA A 376 -4.67 17.03 6.73
N LEU A 377 -4.17 15.96 7.37
CA LEU A 377 -3.96 14.67 6.73
C LEU A 377 -5.28 13.91 6.48
N SER A 378 -5.24 12.97 5.54
CA SER A 378 -6.39 12.10 5.25
C SER A 378 -6.68 11.10 6.36
N ASN A 379 -5.67 10.75 7.14
CA ASN A 379 -5.68 9.68 8.15
C ASN A 379 -5.99 8.28 7.60
N LEU A 380 -6.00 8.09 6.27
CA LEU A 380 -6.41 6.84 5.62
C LEU A 380 -5.38 5.69 5.67
N SER A 381 -4.16 5.93 6.16
CA SER A 381 -3.08 4.94 6.07
C SER A 381 -3.38 3.59 6.74
N PRO A 382 -4.10 3.49 7.89
CA PRO A 382 -4.50 2.19 8.44
C PRO A 382 -5.38 1.37 7.50
N TRP A 383 -6.46 1.96 6.98
CA TRP A 383 -7.37 1.28 6.05
C TRP A 383 -6.70 0.93 4.72
N ILE A 384 -5.79 1.79 4.24
CA ILE A 384 -5.00 1.51 3.04
C ILE A 384 -4.07 0.34 3.29
N HIS A 385 -3.35 0.30 4.42
CA HIS A 385 -2.39 -0.76 4.74
C HIS A 385 -3.04 -2.15 4.73
N PHE A 386 -4.16 -2.31 5.43
CA PHE A 386 -4.94 -3.56 5.44
C PHE A 386 -5.76 -3.79 4.17
N GLY A 387 -5.72 -2.84 3.22
CA GLY A 387 -6.49 -2.91 1.99
C GLY A 387 -8.00 -2.93 2.20
N GLN A 388 -8.48 -2.36 3.32
CA GLN A 388 -9.90 -2.14 3.59
C GLN A 388 -10.48 -1.01 2.74
N ILE A 389 -9.63 -0.13 2.19
CA ILE A 389 -10.02 0.84 1.15
C ILE A 389 -9.00 0.86 0.01
N SER A 390 -9.49 0.98 -1.22
CA SER A 390 -8.64 1.11 -2.41
C SER A 390 -8.06 2.52 -2.51
N VAL A 391 -6.73 2.64 -2.64
CA VAL A 391 -6.08 3.92 -2.92
C VAL A 391 -6.54 4.51 -4.26
N GLN A 392 -6.82 3.65 -5.25
CA GLN A 392 -7.38 4.09 -6.51
C GLN A 392 -8.75 4.73 -6.31
N ARG A 393 -9.62 4.16 -5.46
CA ARG A 393 -10.90 4.78 -5.08
C ARG A 393 -10.67 6.13 -4.41
N CYS A 394 -9.80 6.21 -3.41
CA CYS A 394 -9.49 7.47 -2.73
C CYS A 394 -9.04 8.56 -3.72
N ALA A 395 -8.13 8.21 -4.63
CA ALA A 395 -7.64 9.12 -5.67
C ALA A 395 -8.74 9.53 -6.66
N LEU A 396 -9.65 8.64 -7.05
CA LEU A 396 -10.80 8.97 -7.92
C LEU A 396 -11.71 9.99 -7.25
N GLU A 397 -12.08 9.77 -5.98
CA GLU A 397 -12.97 10.66 -5.24
C GLU A 397 -12.32 12.03 -4.96
N VAL A 398 -11.05 12.05 -4.56
CA VAL A 398 -10.30 13.29 -4.36
C VAL A 398 -10.14 14.06 -5.69
N SER A 399 -9.95 13.37 -6.81
CA SER A 399 -9.79 14.00 -8.13
C SER A 399 -11.04 14.76 -8.59
N LYS A 400 -12.24 14.36 -8.14
CA LYS A 400 -13.49 15.10 -8.43
C LYS A 400 -13.45 16.53 -7.90
N LEU A 401 -12.64 16.81 -6.87
CA LEU A 401 -12.51 18.13 -6.24
C LEU A 401 -11.38 18.97 -6.85
N LYS A 402 -10.69 18.48 -7.89
CA LYS A 402 -9.60 19.22 -8.55
C LYS A 402 -9.97 20.62 -9.02
N PRO A 403 -11.19 20.90 -9.55
CA PRO A 403 -11.58 22.26 -9.90
C PRO A 403 -11.60 23.23 -8.72
N LYS A 404 -11.81 22.73 -7.49
CA LYS A 404 -11.93 23.54 -6.27
C LYS A 404 -10.62 23.63 -5.48
N TYR A 405 -9.87 22.53 -5.40
CA TYR A 405 -8.69 22.39 -4.53
C TYR A 405 -7.48 21.82 -5.29
N ARG A 406 -7.17 22.38 -6.46
CA ARG A 406 -6.17 21.84 -7.41
C ARG A 406 -4.85 21.44 -6.75
N GLU A 407 -4.24 22.35 -5.98
CA GLU A 407 -2.93 22.10 -5.35
C GLU A 407 -2.99 20.97 -4.31
N SER A 408 -4.04 20.94 -3.49
CA SER A 408 -4.25 19.87 -2.52
C SER A 408 -4.51 18.53 -3.17
N VAL A 409 -5.27 18.50 -4.27
CA VAL A 409 -5.52 17.28 -5.05
C VAL A 409 -4.22 16.79 -5.69
N ASP A 410 -3.47 17.66 -6.35
CA ASP A 410 -2.20 17.29 -6.99
C ASP A 410 -1.18 16.78 -5.96
N MET A 411 -1.10 17.41 -4.78
CA MET A 411 -0.28 16.94 -3.67
C MET A 411 -0.76 15.60 -3.11
N TYR A 412 -2.06 15.38 -2.98
CA TYR A 412 -2.60 14.10 -2.53
C TYR A 412 -2.26 12.98 -3.51
N ILE A 413 -2.38 13.23 -4.82
CA ILE A 413 -2.03 12.25 -5.86
C ILE A 413 -0.53 11.93 -5.86
N GLU A 414 0.34 12.92 -5.64
CA GLU A 414 1.79 12.68 -5.48
C GLU A 414 2.08 11.75 -4.30
N GLU A 415 1.49 11.98 -3.13
CA GLU A 415 1.74 11.15 -1.94
C GLU A 415 1.06 9.76 -2.07
N ALA A 416 -0.22 9.71 -2.46
CA ALA A 416 -1.02 8.49 -2.48
C ALA A 416 -0.67 7.54 -3.64
N ILE A 417 -0.24 8.07 -4.80
CA ILE A 417 0.13 7.26 -5.97
C ILE A 417 1.65 7.23 -6.12
N VAL A 418 2.30 8.38 -6.36
CA VAL A 418 3.72 8.38 -6.75
C VAL A 418 4.63 7.88 -5.63
N ARG A 419 4.50 8.43 -4.42
CA ARG A 419 5.34 8.06 -3.27
C ARG A 419 5.03 6.66 -2.78
N ARG A 420 3.75 6.32 -2.68
CA ARG A 420 3.31 4.99 -2.23
C ARG A 420 3.74 3.86 -3.18
N GLU A 421 3.50 4.03 -4.48
CA GLU A 421 3.88 3.00 -5.47
C GLU A 421 5.40 2.93 -5.67
N LEU A 422 6.14 4.00 -5.37
CA LEU A 422 7.59 3.95 -5.25
C LEU A 422 8.04 3.05 -4.09
N GLY A 423 7.31 3.06 -2.98
CA GLY A 423 7.58 2.14 -1.87
C GLY A 423 7.43 0.67 -2.27
N ASP A 424 6.34 0.35 -2.97
CA ASP A 424 6.14 -0.98 -3.55
C ASP A 424 7.23 -1.35 -4.58
N ASN A 425 7.64 -0.40 -5.45
CA ASN A 425 8.74 -0.59 -6.39
C ASN A 425 10.06 -0.93 -5.68
N PHE A 426 10.39 -0.20 -4.61
CA PHE A 426 11.61 -0.40 -3.85
C PHE A 426 11.66 -1.79 -3.23
N CYS A 427 10.64 -2.18 -2.46
CA CYS A 427 10.58 -3.51 -1.84
C CYS A 427 10.46 -4.65 -2.87
N PHE A 428 9.91 -4.40 -4.06
CA PHE A 428 9.80 -5.42 -5.10
C PHE A 428 11.15 -5.75 -5.73
N TYR A 429 11.93 -4.72 -6.08
CA TYR A 429 13.20 -4.86 -6.80
C TYR A 429 14.43 -4.98 -5.89
N ASN A 430 14.37 -4.45 -4.68
CA ASN A 430 15.46 -4.51 -3.71
C ASN A 430 15.20 -5.60 -2.66
N LYS A 431 15.99 -6.68 -2.65
CA LYS A 431 15.83 -7.78 -1.68
C LYS A 431 16.27 -7.40 -0.26
N ASN A 432 17.04 -6.33 -0.14
CA ASN A 432 17.68 -5.82 1.06
C ASN A 432 16.98 -4.54 1.53
N TYR A 433 15.68 -4.40 1.25
CA TYR A 433 14.89 -3.17 1.46
C TYR A 433 14.81 -2.69 2.93
N ASP A 434 15.24 -3.51 3.87
CA ASP A 434 15.21 -3.33 5.33
C ASP A 434 16.62 -3.38 5.95
N SER A 435 17.67 -3.13 5.16
CA SER A 435 19.06 -3.15 5.61
C SER A 435 19.91 -2.10 4.87
N LEU A 436 21.07 -1.74 5.41
CA LEU A 436 21.98 -0.79 4.75
C LEU A 436 22.48 -1.26 3.39
N ASP A 437 22.56 -2.58 3.17
CA ASP A 437 22.90 -3.14 1.85
C ASP A 437 21.92 -2.73 0.75
N GLY A 438 20.69 -2.38 1.13
CA GLY A 438 19.67 -1.86 0.23
C GLY A 438 19.81 -0.38 -0.12
N ALA A 439 20.71 0.36 0.53
CA ALA A 439 20.90 1.79 0.29
C ALA A 439 21.77 2.06 -0.95
N TYR A 440 21.67 3.28 -1.49
CA TYR A 440 22.51 3.72 -2.60
C TYR A 440 23.98 3.88 -2.20
N ASP A 441 24.91 3.65 -3.13
CA ASP A 441 26.36 3.67 -2.85
C ASP A 441 26.89 5.00 -2.33
N TRP A 442 26.25 6.13 -2.66
CA TRP A 442 26.63 7.42 -2.09
C TRP A 442 26.31 7.49 -0.58
N ALA A 443 25.17 6.93 -0.18
CA ALA A 443 24.72 6.97 1.21
C ALA A 443 25.54 6.01 2.08
N LYS A 444 25.77 4.78 1.59
CA LYS A 444 26.63 3.79 2.28
C LYS A 444 28.02 4.37 2.55
N ARG A 445 28.72 4.83 1.51
CA ARG A 445 30.05 5.46 1.66
C ARG A 445 30.05 6.65 2.59
N SER A 446 28.98 7.46 2.54
CA SER A 446 28.87 8.63 3.41
C SER A 446 28.59 8.27 4.86
N LEU A 447 27.87 7.18 5.14
CA LEU A 447 27.64 6.71 6.51
C LEU A 447 28.90 6.00 7.04
N ASP A 448 29.55 5.18 6.21
CA ASP A 448 30.79 4.45 6.52
C ASP A 448 31.91 5.41 6.96
N ALA A 449 32.06 6.53 6.25
CA ALA A 449 33.06 7.56 6.56
C ALA A 449 32.87 8.22 7.93
N HIS A 450 31.67 8.13 8.51
CA HIS A 450 31.29 8.77 9.78
C HIS A 450 31.04 7.74 10.90
N THR A 451 31.43 6.48 10.70
CA THR A 451 31.25 5.41 11.70
C THR A 451 32.03 5.65 12.99
N GLN A 452 33.15 6.37 12.94
CA GLN A 452 34.01 6.67 14.10
C GLN A 452 33.70 8.02 14.76
N ASP A 453 32.70 8.76 14.28
CA ASP A 453 32.32 10.03 14.88
C ASP A 453 31.76 9.82 16.28
N ASN A 454 32.10 10.69 17.23
CA ASN A 454 31.49 10.66 18.55
C ASN A 454 30.00 11.04 18.45
N ARG A 455 29.13 10.20 19.04
CA ARG A 455 27.70 10.52 19.19
C ARG A 455 27.52 11.24 20.52
N GLU A 456 26.79 12.36 20.50
CA GLU A 456 26.50 13.14 21.70
C GLU A 456 25.63 12.35 22.69
N TYR A 457 24.70 11.53 22.16
CA TYR A 457 23.84 10.64 22.94
C TYR A 457 23.82 9.25 22.31
N ILE A 458 23.67 8.22 23.14
CA ILE A 458 23.41 6.85 22.71
C ILE A 458 22.28 6.30 23.58
N TYR A 459 21.13 6.01 22.99
CA TYR A 459 19.98 5.43 23.67
C TYR A 459 19.82 3.96 23.34
N SER A 460 19.42 3.18 24.34
CA SER A 460 18.97 1.81 24.13
C SER A 460 17.61 1.77 23.43
N LEU A 461 17.26 0.63 22.84
CA LEU A 461 15.91 0.38 22.32
C LEU A 461 14.84 0.70 23.37
N GLN A 462 15.03 0.27 24.62
CA GLN A 462 14.07 0.50 25.69
C GLN A 462 13.88 2.00 25.98
N GLN A 463 14.97 2.77 26.07
CA GLN A 463 14.87 4.21 26.31
C GLN A 463 14.14 4.93 25.16
N LEU A 464 14.40 4.52 23.91
CA LEU A 464 13.70 5.04 22.74
C LEU A 464 12.20 4.64 22.77
N GLU A 465 11.89 3.37 23.01
CA GLU A 465 10.53 2.84 23.04
C GLU A 465 9.67 3.54 24.10
N GLU A 466 10.23 3.76 25.29
CA GLU A 466 9.59 4.41 26.44
C GLU A 466 9.60 5.96 26.36
N ALA A 467 10.07 6.55 25.26
CA ALA A 467 10.16 8.00 25.07
C ALA A 467 10.98 8.71 26.15
N LYS A 468 12.14 8.15 26.52
CA LYS A 468 13.06 8.65 27.54
C LYS A 468 14.35 9.22 26.94
N THR A 469 14.19 10.17 26.03
CA THR A 469 15.32 10.94 25.46
C THR A 469 15.38 12.35 26.05
N HIS A 470 16.49 13.05 25.82
CA HIS A 470 16.64 14.46 26.17
C HIS A 470 15.77 15.39 25.32
N ASP A 471 15.23 14.93 24.19
CA ASP A 471 14.47 15.73 23.24
C ASP A 471 12.96 15.56 23.46
N PRO A 472 12.26 16.57 24.02
CA PRO A 472 10.83 16.48 24.29
C PRO A 472 9.98 16.35 23.03
N LEU A 473 10.42 16.90 21.89
CA LEU A 473 9.70 16.76 20.62
C LEU A 473 9.82 15.33 20.09
N TRP A 474 10.98 14.70 20.23
CA TRP A 474 11.14 13.29 19.87
C TRP A 474 10.28 12.39 20.75
N ASN A 475 10.29 12.62 22.06
CA ASN A 475 9.47 11.87 23.02
C ASN A 475 7.97 12.03 22.70
N ALA A 476 7.51 13.24 22.39
CA ALA A 476 6.13 13.50 21.98
C ALA A 476 5.75 12.76 20.69
N ALA A 477 6.66 12.67 19.72
CA ALA A 477 6.44 11.90 18.49
C ALA A 477 6.31 10.40 18.78
N GLN A 478 7.22 9.85 19.58
CA GLN A 478 7.17 8.46 20.03
C GLN A 478 5.86 8.16 20.76
N LEU A 479 5.44 9.01 21.70
CA LEU A 479 4.21 8.82 22.46
C LEU A 479 2.96 8.93 21.57
N GLN A 480 2.92 9.82 20.57
CA GLN A 480 1.84 9.82 19.58
C GLN A 480 1.70 8.46 18.91
N MET A 481 2.81 7.86 18.47
CA MET A 481 2.81 6.54 17.86
C MET A 481 2.30 5.46 18.82
N VAL A 482 2.77 5.48 20.07
CA VAL A 482 2.36 4.50 21.09
C VAL A 482 0.86 4.59 21.36
N VAL A 483 0.31 5.78 21.58
CA VAL A 483 -1.09 5.94 22.02
C VAL A 483 -2.09 5.96 20.87
N GLU A 484 -1.76 6.60 19.73
CA GLU A 484 -2.69 6.72 18.60
C GLU A 484 -2.47 5.62 17.56
N GLY A 485 -1.35 4.88 17.61
CA GLY A 485 -0.99 3.93 16.55
C GLY A 485 -0.77 4.59 15.19
N LYS A 486 -0.58 5.91 15.16
CA LYS A 486 -0.35 6.69 13.94
C LYS A 486 0.41 7.98 14.24
N MET A 487 1.73 7.96 14.05
CA MET A 487 2.54 9.18 14.12
C MET A 487 2.31 10.08 12.89
N HIS A 488 2.26 11.40 13.10
CA HIS A 488 2.16 12.39 12.03
C HIS A 488 3.32 12.25 11.02
N GLY A 489 3.05 12.32 9.72
CA GLY A 489 4.04 12.02 8.67
C GLY A 489 5.31 12.87 8.74
N PHE A 490 5.17 14.17 9.04
CA PHE A 490 6.33 15.04 9.26
C PHE A 490 7.19 14.59 10.45
N MET A 491 6.54 14.13 11.53
CA MET A 491 7.24 13.68 12.73
C MET A 491 7.92 12.34 12.54
N ARG A 492 7.42 11.44 11.67
CA ARG A 492 8.13 10.20 11.32
C ARG A 492 9.53 10.47 10.74
N MET A 493 9.66 11.49 9.90
CA MET A 493 10.96 11.91 9.34
C MET A 493 11.91 12.41 10.43
N TYR A 494 11.41 13.27 11.32
CA TYR A 494 12.20 13.78 12.46
C TYR A 494 12.64 12.62 13.36
N TRP A 495 11.69 11.79 13.76
CA TRP A 495 11.84 10.67 14.67
C TRP A 495 12.90 9.68 14.18
N ALA A 496 12.81 9.21 12.93
CA ALA A 496 13.76 8.23 12.39
C ALA A 496 15.17 8.81 12.22
N LYS A 497 15.28 10.11 11.88
CA LYS A 497 16.58 10.78 11.76
C LYS A 497 17.29 10.92 13.10
N LYS A 498 16.54 11.16 14.18
CA LYS A 498 17.12 11.21 15.52
C LYS A 498 17.54 9.84 16.04
N ILE A 499 16.87 8.76 15.62
CA ILE A 499 17.36 7.40 15.92
C ILE A 499 18.75 7.18 15.29
N LEU A 500 19.00 7.64 14.05
CA LEU A 500 20.35 7.62 13.46
C LEU A 500 21.37 8.44 14.28
N GLU A 501 20.97 9.62 14.75
CA GLU A 501 21.85 10.50 15.53
C GLU A 501 22.24 9.92 16.90
N TRP A 502 21.35 9.13 17.51
CA TRP A 502 21.46 8.69 18.91
C TRP A 502 21.58 7.18 19.10
N THR A 503 22.09 6.48 18.10
CA THR A 503 22.42 5.05 18.20
C THR A 503 23.86 4.81 17.76
N SER A 504 24.39 3.64 18.11
CA SER A 504 25.81 3.31 17.90
C SER A 504 26.19 3.19 16.42
N SER A 505 25.25 2.83 15.55
CA SER A 505 25.50 2.59 14.13
C SER A 505 24.24 2.81 13.29
N PRO A 506 24.37 3.11 11.99
CA PRO A 506 23.23 3.16 11.08
C PRO A 506 22.43 1.85 11.01
N GLU A 507 23.09 0.70 11.14
CA GLU A 507 22.47 -0.63 11.16
C GLU A 507 21.52 -0.76 12.34
N GLU A 508 22.02 -0.40 13.53
CA GLU A 508 21.22 -0.42 14.76
C GLU A 508 20.09 0.61 14.69
N ALA A 509 20.37 1.80 14.14
CA ALA A 509 19.35 2.83 13.93
C ALA A 509 18.19 2.31 13.08
N LEU A 510 18.52 1.68 11.94
CA LEU A 510 17.53 1.15 11.01
C LEU A 510 16.73 0.01 11.63
N ARG A 511 17.41 -0.91 12.34
CA ARG A 511 16.77 -2.01 13.06
C ARG A 511 15.76 -1.51 14.10
N ILE A 512 16.15 -0.54 14.92
CA ILE A 512 15.29 0.05 15.95
C ILE A 512 14.11 0.79 15.32
N ALA A 513 14.36 1.60 14.28
CA ALA A 513 13.30 2.35 13.61
C ALA A 513 12.25 1.42 12.96
N ILE A 514 12.70 0.35 12.30
CA ILE A 514 11.78 -0.64 11.72
C ILE A 514 10.97 -1.34 12.81
N TYR A 515 11.62 -1.82 13.87
CA TYR A 515 10.95 -2.49 14.98
C TYR A 515 9.86 -1.63 15.62
N LEU A 516 10.19 -0.38 16.00
CA LEU A 516 9.24 0.53 16.62
C LEU A 516 8.10 0.91 15.67
N ASN A 517 8.39 1.09 14.38
CA ASN A 517 7.37 1.35 13.36
C ASN A 517 6.40 0.16 13.24
N ASP A 518 6.92 -1.05 13.06
CA ASP A 518 6.14 -2.25 12.79
C ASP A 518 5.36 -2.74 14.03
N ARG A 519 5.84 -2.41 15.24
CA ARG A 519 5.21 -2.74 16.51
C ARG A 519 4.03 -1.86 16.89
N TYR A 520 4.07 -0.56 16.57
CA TYR A 520 3.11 0.42 17.08
C TYR A 520 2.21 1.05 16.02
N GLN A 521 2.70 1.29 14.80
CA GLN A 521 1.94 1.96 13.76
C GLN A 521 0.92 1.00 13.14
N LEU A 522 -0.36 1.35 13.14
CA LEU A 522 -1.40 0.58 12.44
C LEU A 522 -1.12 0.41 10.94
N ASP A 523 -0.29 1.29 10.37
CA ASP A 523 0.18 1.25 8.99
C ASP A 523 1.66 0.82 8.85
N GLY A 524 2.20 0.16 9.88
CA GLY A 524 3.53 -0.44 9.91
C GLY A 524 3.58 -1.78 9.16
N SER A 525 4.71 -2.48 9.18
CA SER A 525 4.88 -3.76 8.46
C SER A 525 4.54 -3.64 6.96
N ASP A 526 4.85 -2.48 6.37
CA ASP A 526 4.39 -2.03 5.06
C ASP A 526 5.57 -1.55 4.20
N PRO A 527 5.54 -1.72 2.85
CA PRO A 527 6.56 -1.15 1.97
C PRO A 527 6.85 0.34 2.24
N ASN A 528 5.83 1.13 2.57
CA ASN A 528 5.99 2.54 2.91
C ASN A 528 6.72 2.77 4.24
N GLY A 529 6.55 1.88 5.22
CA GLY A 529 7.28 1.91 6.49
C GLY A 529 8.77 1.67 6.30
N TYR A 530 9.13 0.58 5.59
CA TYR A 530 10.54 0.29 5.27
C TYR A 530 11.19 1.42 4.47
N VAL A 531 10.51 1.90 3.43
CA VAL A 531 11.04 2.99 2.59
C VAL A 531 11.10 4.31 3.34
N GLY A 532 10.17 4.60 4.26
CA GLY A 532 10.23 5.76 5.14
C GLY A 532 11.45 5.74 6.07
N CYS A 533 11.76 4.58 6.65
CA CYS A 533 12.97 4.39 7.46
C CYS A 533 14.23 4.51 6.61
N MET A 534 14.27 3.85 5.45
CA MET A 534 15.39 3.90 4.49
C MET A 534 15.62 5.30 3.91
N TRP A 535 14.56 6.08 3.67
CA TRP A 535 14.67 7.49 3.28
C TRP A 535 15.27 8.34 4.40
N SER A 536 14.81 8.10 5.63
CA SER A 536 15.21 8.90 6.80
C SER A 536 16.66 8.64 7.21
N ILE A 537 17.06 7.37 7.27
CA ILE A 537 18.34 6.91 7.83
C ILE A 537 19.38 6.71 6.73
N CYS A 538 18.97 6.18 5.58
CA CYS A 538 19.89 5.78 4.51
C CYS A 538 19.79 6.67 3.26
N GLY A 539 19.02 7.77 3.28
CA GLY A 539 18.89 8.69 2.14
C GLY A 539 18.28 8.07 0.88
N THR A 540 17.59 6.94 1.02
CA THR A 540 16.95 6.26 -0.11
C THR A 540 15.89 7.17 -0.72
N HIS A 541 15.94 7.36 -2.04
CA HIS A 541 15.07 8.27 -2.80
C HIS A 541 15.28 9.77 -2.48
N ASP A 542 16.33 10.13 -1.75
CA ASP A 542 16.78 11.49 -1.54
C ASP A 542 18.09 11.77 -2.29
N GLN A 543 18.54 13.02 -2.23
CA GLN A 543 19.86 13.45 -2.64
C GLN A 543 20.80 13.57 -1.43
N GLY A 544 22.11 13.67 -1.68
CA GLY A 544 23.07 14.05 -0.66
C GLY A 544 22.92 15.51 -0.25
N TRP A 545 23.14 15.79 1.04
CA TRP A 545 23.09 17.12 1.65
C TRP A 545 24.48 17.53 2.16
N ALA A 546 24.58 18.73 2.73
CA ALA A 546 25.80 19.19 3.38
C ALA A 546 26.28 18.18 4.42
N GLU A 547 27.56 17.84 4.37
CA GLU A 547 28.19 16.82 5.20
C GLU A 547 28.26 17.27 6.66
N ARG A 548 27.96 16.34 7.57
CA ARG A 548 27.91 16.57 9.02
C ARG A 548 28.42 15.34 9.76
N ALA A 549 28.95 15.56 10.96
CA ALA A 549 29.29 14.47 11.85
C ALA A 549 28.08 13.54 12.08
N VAL A 550 28.33 12.25 12.21
CA VAL A 550 27.36 11.14 12.34
C VAL A 550 26.52 10.90 11.08
N PHE A 551 25.89 11.94 10.52
CA PHE A 551 24.99 11.81 9.37
C PHE A 551 25.71 11.64 8.03
N GLY A 552 26.97 12.06 7.93
CA GLY A 552 27.58 12.35 6.65
C GLY A 552 26.67 13.27 5.83
N LYS A 553 26.27 12.83 4.65
CA LYS A 553 25.44 13.57 3.68
C LYS A 553 23.96 13.20 3.73
N ILE A 554 23.52 12.42 4.73
CA ILE A 554 22.10 12.16 4.95
C ILE A 554 21.41 13.46 5.38
N ARG A 555 20.20 13.73 4.86
CA ARG A 555 19.44 14.94 5.19
C ARG A 555 19.28 15.07 6.71
N TYR A 556 19.73 16.18 7.26
CA TYR A 556 19.59 16.49 8.68
C TYR A 556 18.26 17.18 9.02
N MET A 557 17.69 16.87 10.18
CA MET A 557 16.57 17.59 10.79
C MET A 557 16.88 17.84 12.26
N ASN A 558 16.59 19.04 12.76
CA ASN A 558 16.78 19.41 14.16
C ASN A 558 15.61 20.14 14.77
N TYR A 559 15.60 20.15 16.09
CA TYR A 559 14.59 20.75 16.93
C TYR A 559 14.33 22.22 16.58
N ALA A 560 15.38 23.03 16.46
CA ALA A 560 15.26 24.44 16.07
C ALA A 560 14.66 24.62 14.67
N GLY A 561 14.93 23.71 13.74
CA GLY A 561 14.32 23.66 12.41
C GLY A 561 12.83 23.36 12.45
N CYS A 562 12.39 22.50 13.36
CA CYS A 562 10.97 22.23 13.62
C CYS A 562 10.27 23.46 14.23
N LYS A 563 10.90 24.15 15.20
CA LYS A 563 10.39 25.39 15.79
C LYS A 563 10.10 26.50 14.77
N ARG A 564 10.87 26.56 13.67
CA ARG A 564 10.63 27.52 12.57
C ARG A 564 9.46 27.12 11.65
N LYS A 565 8.97 25.88 11.75
CA LYS A 565 7.95 25.32 10.84
C LYS A 565 6.58 25.18 11.46
N PHE A 566 6.50 24.90 12.76
CA PHE A 566 5.25 24.77 13.50
C PHE A 566 5.46 25.03 14.99
N ASP A 567 4.35 25.17 15.72
CA ASP A 567 4.36 25.30 17.19
C ASP A 567 4.76 23.99 17.86
N VAL A 568 6.06 23.81 18.09
CA VAL A 568 6.61 22.62 18.76
C VAL A 568 6.05 22.47 20.18
N GLY A 569 5.86 23.57 20.92
CA GLY A 569 5.38 23.51 22.30
C GLY A 569 3.94 23.01 22.39
N ALA A 570 3.07 23.39 21.44
CA ALA A 570 1.72 22.85 21.36
C ALA A 570 1.70 21.34 21.11
N TYR A 571 2.60 20.85 20.25
CA TYR A 571 2.71 19.42 19.94
C TYR A 571 3.26 18.62 21.14
N GLU A 572 4.33 19.10 21.78
CA GLU A 572 4.90 18.51 22.99
C GLU A 572 3.89 18.45 24.14
N SER A 573 3.14 19.53 24.36
CA SER A 573 2.10 19.59 25.39
C SER A 573 0.98 18.58 25.13
N ARG A 574 0.59 18.40 23.86
CA ARG A 574 -0.44 17.44 23.44
C ARG A 574 -0.05 16.00 23.79
N TYR A 575 1.23 15.63 23.64
CA TYR A 575 1.74 14.27 23.83
C TYR A 575 2.75 14.16 24.98
N SER A 576 2.57 14.94 26.06
CA SER A 576 3.45 14.84 27.23
C SER A 576 3.14 13.59 28.06
N SER A 577 4.18 12.94 28.62
CA SER A 577 4.04 11.74 29.45
C SER A 577 3.04 11.95 30.59
N LYS A 578 3.11 13.11 31.25
CA LYS A 578 2.18 13.50 32.33
C LYS A 578 0.72 13.49 31.88
N LYS A 579 0.42 14.05 30.70
CA LYS A 579 -0.95 14.12 30.19
C LYS A 579 -1.48 12.74 29.77
N LEU A 580 -0.59 11.88 29.30
CA LEU A 580 -0.92 10.53 28.82
C LEU A 580 -0.83 9.46 29.92
N GLY A 581 -0.50 9.83 31.17
CA GLY A 581 -0.41 8.91 32.30
C GLY A 581 0.82 8.00 32.29
N PHE A 582 1.86 8.30 31.50
CA PHE A 582 3.12 7.59 31.54
C PHE A 582 3.99 8.11 32.70
N PRO A 583 4.74 7.24 33.41
CA PRO A 583 5.66 7.67 34.45
C PRO A 583 6.67 8.66 33.86
N ALA A 584 6.98 9.72 34.63
CA ALA A 584 8.00 10.67 34.23
C ALA A 584 9.35 9.94 34.01
N PRO A 585 10.19 10.39 33.06
CA PRO A 585 11.56 9.92 32.98
C PRO A 585 12.22 10.08 34.37
N ALA A 586 12.91 9.05 34.85
CA ALA A 586 13.72 9.19 36.05
C ALA A 586 14.78 10.26 35.78
N GLU A 587 14.86 11.27 36.67
CA GLU A 587 15.79 12.40 36.57
C GLU A 587 17.26 11.97 36.56
#